data_AF-A0A0C9V278-F1
#
_entry.id   AF-A0A0C9V278-F1
#
_cell.length_a   1.000
_cell.length_b   1.000
_cell.length_c   1.000
_cell.angle_alpha   90.00
_cell.angle_beta   90.00
_cell.angle_gamma   90.00
#
_symmetry.space_group_name_H-M   'P 1'
#
loop_
_entity.id
_entity.type
_entity.pdbx_description
1 polymer ?
#
loop_
_entity_poly.entity_id
_entity_poly.type
_entity_poly.pdbx_seq_one_letter_code
_entity_poly.pdbx_strand_id
1 'polypeptide(L)'
;VDEEVLQAEWKAQVQHQMKPTPRRSKKKGKQEIAKVLELEELVAAHSQTISSLEIQLMTGRVDDSTTFNIEVAEARSQLDKLKDTLQRRRAALGVDNRANLARLKTNKYLHIQMNALTLKTRLCNHLHQRKFEQERLERSYRQDLSEQRLHTHAESALQRREPTILHLVSSYNSLCDQLEALICQRKHLHGMVAPHHISREGIFNLDVDDNIWQDVGLGDDVGDPPAWLSDEDVRAGIRLLLEKDRCSEE
;
A
#
# COMPACT_ATOMS: atom_id res chain seq x y z
N VAL A 1 0.32 26.81 3.28
CA VAL A 1 1.31 25.71 3.15
C VAL A 1 2.50 26.26 2.40
N ASP A 2 3.72 26.06 2.92
CA ASP A 2 4.93 26.57 2.28
C ASP A 2 5.22 25.85 0.95
N GLU A 3 5.84 26.57 0.01
CA GLU A 3 6.15 26.06 -1.34
C GLU A 3 7.05 24.82 -1.30
N GLU A 4 8.03 24.76 -0.38
CA GLU A 4 8.90 23.58 -0.20
C GLU A 4 8.12 22.33 0.24
N VAL A 5 7.13 22.51 1.13
CA VAL A 5 6.26 21.41 1.59
C VAL A 5 5.40 20.93 0.43
N LEU A 6 4.82 21.83 -0.35
CA LEU A 6 4.02 21.48 -1.53
C LEU A 6 4.85 20.73 -2.59
N GLN A 7 6.11 21.13 -2.82
CA GLN A 7 7.01 20.43 -3.73
C GLN A 7 7.39 19.04 -3.22
N ALA A 8 7.64 18.89 -1.92
CA ALA A 8 7.93 17.60 -1.31
C ALA A 8 6.73 16.64 -1.39
N GLU A 9 5.53 17.14 -1.08
CA GLU A 9 4.26 16.41 -1.19
C GLU A 9 3.96 16.04 -2.65
N TRP A 10 4.18 16.94 -3.61
CA TRP A 10 4.07 16.63 -5.04
C TRP A 10 5.05 15.54 -5.49
N LYS A 11 6.32 15.62 -5.08
CA LYS A 11 7.31 14.57 -5.36
C LYS A 11 6.89 13.23 -4.74
N ALA A 12 6.38 13.23 -3.52
CA ALA A 12 5.89 12.03 -2.85
C ALA A 12 4.68 11.44 -3.59
N GLN A 13 3.77 12.28 -4.08
CA GLN A 13 2.64 11.90 -4.91
C GLN A 13 3.12 11.26 -6.22
N VAL A 14 4.01 11.90 -6.97
CA VAL A 14 4.56 11.36 -8.22
C VAL A 14 5.27 10.02 -7.97
N GLN A 15 6.12 9.94 -6.95
CA GLN A 15 6.77 8.68 -6.60
C GLN A 15 5.77 7.58 -6.23
N HIS A 16 4.69 7.92 -5.54
CA HIS A 16 3.64 6.97 -5.21
C HIS A 16 2.92 6.47 -6.48
N GLN A 17 2.51 7.39 -7.36
CA GLN A 17 1.76 7.08 -8.58
C GLN A 17 2.61 6.35 -9.63
N MET A 18 3.92 6.63 -9.69
CA MET A 18 4.84 6.05 -10.68
C MET A 18 5.43 4.69 -10.23
N LYS A 19 5.08 4.19 -9.04
CA LYS A 19 5.52 2.87 -8.59
C LYS A 19 5.02 1.79 -9.56
N PRO A 20 5.89 0.86 -9.98
CA PRO A 20 5.46 -0.22 -10.85
C PRO A 20 4.40 -1.07 -10.14
N THR A 21 3.34 -1.42 -10.88
CA THR A 21 2.26 -2.27 -10.38
C THR A 21 2.85 -3.56 -9.78
N PRO A 22 2.46 -3.93 -8.54
CA PRO A 22 3.09 -5.02 -7.81
C PRO A 22 3.04 -6.32 -8.61
N ARG A 23 4.12 -7.10 -8.63
CA ARG A 23 4.14 -8.40 -9.32
C ARG A 23 3.58 -9.54 -8.47
N ARG A 24 2.74 -10.41 -9.05
CA ARG A 24 2.29 -11.64 -8.39
C ARG A 24 3.50 -12.57 -8.26
N SER A 25 3.74 -13.07 -7.05
CA SER A 25 4.78 -14.05 -6.80
C SER A 25 4.25 -15.12 -5.85
N LYS A 26 4.47 -16.39 -6.18
CA LYS A 26 4.16 -17.53 -5.29
C LYS A 26 4.92 -17.43 -3.95
N LYS A 27 5.98 -16.61 -3.88
CA LYS A 27 6.81 -16.41 -2.68
C LYS A 27 6.46 -15.12 -1.92
N LYS A 28 5.48 -14.32 -2.37
CA LYS A 28 5.21 -13.00 -1.78
C LYS A 28 4.86 -13.08 -0.29
N GLY A 29 4.02 -14.03 0.12
CA GLY A 29 3.74 -14.25 1.54
C GLY A 29 4.99 -14.62 2.34
N LYS A 30 5.93 -15.38 1.76
CA LYS A 30 7.21 -15.71 2.43
C LYS A 30 8.11 -14.48 2.57
N GLN A 31 8.09 -13.59 1.58
CA GLN A 31 8.88 -12.36 1.58
C GLN A 31 8.35 -11.37 2.62
N GLU A 32 7.04 -11.18 2.70
CA GLU A 32 6.45 -10.28 3.71
C GLU A 32 6.70 -10.80 5.13
N ILE A 33 6.57 -12.11 5.36
CA ILE A 33 6.89 -12.70 6.67
C ILE A 33 8.38 -12.57 6.99
N ALA A 34 9.28 -12.71 6.00
CA ALA A 34 10.71 -12.51 6.21
C ALA A 34 11.03 -11.06 6.62
N LYS A 35 10.40 -10.06 5.99
CA LYS A 35 10.54 -8.65 6.38
C LYS A 35 10.06 -8.39 7.81
N VAL A 36 8.99 -9.06 8.26
CA VAL A 36 8.51 -8.93 9.64
C VAL A 36 9.50 -9.56 10.62
N LEU A 37 10.09 -10.72 10.28
CA LEU A 37 11.15 -11.34 11.08
C LEU A 37 12.39 -10.46 11.17
N GLU A 38 12.84 -9.87 10.07
CA GLU A 38 13.97 -8.92 10.05
C GLU A 38 13.69 -7.70 10.94
N LEU A 39 12.45 -7.18 10.95
CA LEU A 39 12.06 -6.11 11.85
C LEU A 39 12.06 -6.52 13.33
N GLU A 40 11.76 -7.78 13.64
CA GLU A 40 11.87 -8.29 15.02
C GLU A 40 13.30 -8.37 15.50
N GLU A 41 14.20 -8.86 14.63
CA GLU A 41 15.63 -8.87 14.92
C GLU A 41 16.15 -7.45 15.14
N LEU A 42 15.68 -6.49 14.33
CA LEU A 42 16.02 -5.08 14.48
C LEU A 42 15.51 -4.48 15.81
N VAL A 43 14.26 -4.76 16.18
CA VAL A 43 13.67 -4.34 17.47
C VAL A 43 14.43 -4.96 18.64
N ALA A 44 14.79 -6.23 18.55
CA ALA A 44 15.58 -6.93 19.56
C ALA A 44 16.97 -6.28 19.70
N ALA A 45 17.65 -6.00 18.60
CA ALA A 45 18.94 -5.31 18.61
C ALA A 45 18.86 -3.91 19.26
N HIS A 46 17.85 -3.10 18.90
CA HIS A 46 17.65 -1.77 19.52
C HIS A 46 17.27 -1.85 21.00
N SER A 47 16.56 -2.90 21.42
CA SER A 47 16.29 -3.12 22.85
C SER A 47 17.56 -3.47 23.63
N GLN A 48 18.49 -4.20 23.01
CA GLN A 48 19.79 -4.52 23.60
C GLN A 48 20.69 -3.29 23.69
N THR A 49 20.69 -2.42 22.68
CA THR A 49 21.45 -1.16 22.74
C THR A 49 20.95 -0.27 23.88
N ILE A 50 19.63 -0.11 24.04
CA ILE A 50 19.06 0.63 25.19
C ILE A 50 19.45 -0.02 26.52
N SER A 51 19.37 -1.35 26.62
CA SER A 51 19.79 -2.06 27.83
C SER A 51 21.27 -1.81 28.16
N SER A 52 22.13 -1.77 27.13
CA SER A 52 23.56 -1.48 27.30
C SER A 52 23.83 -0.04 27.74
N LEU A 53 23.07 0.92 27.21
CA LEU A 53 23.12 2.33 27.63
C LEU A 53 22.65 2.45 29.09
N GLU A 54 21.54 1.80 29.47
CA GLU A 54 21.05 1.80 30.84
C GLU A 54 22.09 1.21 31.83
N ILE A 55 22.81 0.15 31.43
CA ILE A 55 23.92 -0.40 32.23
C ILE A 55 25.10 0.59 32.32
N GLN A 56 25.44 1.30 31.24
CA GLN A 56 26.49 2.33 31.27
C GLN A 56 26.14 3.48 32.24
N LEU A 57 24.87 3.88 32.27
CA LEU A 57 24.35 4.85 33.23
C LEU A 57 24.45 4.33 34.67
N MET A 58 24.04 3.09 34.93
CA MET A 58 24.12 2.48 36.27
C MET A 58 25.57 2.26 36.75
N THR A 59 26.51 2.01 35.83
CA THR A 59 27.93 1.80 36.16
C THR A 59 28.74 3.09 36.24
N GLY A 60 28.10 4.25 36.03
CA GLY A 60 28.74 5.56 36.13
C GLY A 60 29.76 5.85 35.02
N ARG A 61 29.67 5.15 33.89
CA ARG A 61 30.56 5.35 32.71
C ARG A 61 29.99 6.40 31.75
N VAL A 62 29.55 7.53 32.30
CA VAL A 62 28.94 8.62 31.53
C VAL A 62 29.74 9.89 31.78
N ASP A 63 30.51 10.31 30.78
CA ASP A 63 31.36 11.50 30.87
C ASP A 63 30.55 12.79 30.68
N ASP A 64 29.60 12.81 29.75
CA ASP A 64 28.69 13.93 29.51
C ASP A 64 27.23 13.45 29.57
N SER A 65 26.56 13.83 30.67
CA SER A 65 25.18 13.46 30.92
C SER A 65 24.21 14.07 29.91
N THR A 66 24.51 15.23 29.33
CA THR A 66 23.58 15.92 28.42
C THR A 66 23.50 15.21 27.07
N THR A 67 24.65 14.93 26.45
CA THR A 67 24.73 14.17 25.19
C THR A 67 24.23 12.74 25.36
N PHE A 68 24.58 12.08 26.47
CA PHE A 68 24.10 10.73 26.77
C PHE A 68 22.57 10.66 26.93
N ASN A 69 21.96 11.65 27.59
CA ASN A 69 20.50 11.71 27.73
C ASN A 69 19.80 11.92 26.36
N ILE A 70 20.40 12.70 25.46
CA ILE A 70 19.90 12.86 24.09
C ILE A 70 19.97 11.51 23.34
N GLU A 71 21.10 10.81 23.41
CA GLU A 71 21.28 9.51 22.76
C GLU A 71 20.28 8.46 23.28
N VAL A 72 20.07 8.38 24.60
CA VAL A 72 19.06 7.48 25.19
C VAL A 72 17.65 7.85 24.75
N ALA A 73 17.32 9.14 24.69
CA ALA A 73 16.01 9.61 24.24
C ALA A 73 15.76 9.28 22.76
N GLU A 74 16.76 9.49 21.90
CA GLU A 74 16.72 9.15 20.49
C GLU A 74 16.57 7.64 20.27
N ALA A 75 17.36 6.82 20.97
CA ALA A 75 17.28 5.37 20.90
C ALA A 75 15.91 4.84 21.33
N ARG A 76 15.32 5.39 22.40
CA ARG A 76 13.96 5.06 22.85
C ARG A 76 12.91 5.45 21.82
N SER A 77 12.99 6.67 21.28
CA SER A 77 12.08 7.14 20.22
C SER A 77 12.15 6.25 18.97
N GLN A 78 13.35 5.83 18.57
CA GLN A 78 13.53 4.90 17.44
C GLN A 78 12.93 3.53 17.75
N LEU A 79 13.15 2.99 18.96
CA LEU A 79 12.57 1.71 19.37
C LEU A 79 11.03 1.75 19.33
N ASP A 80 10.42 2.83 19.82
CA ASP A 80 8.97 2.98 19.82
C ASP A 80 8.41 3.04 18.39
N LYS A 81 9.03 3.83 17.50
CA LYS A 81 8.66 3.85 16.07
C LYS A 81 8.77 2.48 15.40
N LEU A 82 9.82 1.71 15.72
CA LEU A 82 10.02 0.36 15.19
C LEU A 82 8.99 -0.62 15.74
N LYS A 83 8.66 -0.55 17.03
CA LYS A 83 7.60 -1.36 17.66
C LYS A 83 6.24 -1.07 17.05
N ASP A 84 5.90 0.20 16.86
CA ASP A 84 4.65 0.60 16.21
C ASP A 84 4.58 0.09 14.77
N THR A 85 5.68 0.18 14.03
CA THR A 85 5.76 -0.34 12.66
C THR A 85 5.61 -1.86 12.64
N LEU A 86 6.24 -2.56 13.58
CA LEU A 86 6.12 -4.01 13.72
C LEU A 86 4.70 -4.43 14.07
N GLN A 87 4.05 -3.73 15.00
CA GLN A 87 2.66 -3.98 15.40
C GLN A 87 1.71 -3.78 14.22
N ARG A 88 1.83 -2.66 13.49
CA ARG A 88 1.00 -2.40 12.30
C ARG A 88 1.19 -3.47 11.22
N ARG A 89 2.43 -3.89 10.96
CA ARG A 89 2.69 -4.97 9.99
C ARG A 89 2.16 -6.34 10.44
N ARG A 90 2.21 -6.65 11.73
CA ARG A 90 1.62 -7.88 12.30
C ARG A 90 0.10 -7.84 12.21
N ALA A 91 -0.52 -6.70 12.54
CA ALA A 91 -1.96 -6.47 12.40
C ALA A 91 -2.43 -6.60 10.95
N ALA A 92 -1.72 -5.98 9.99
CA ALA A 92 -2.02 -6.07 8.56
C ALA A 92 -1.94 -7.51 8.02
N LEU A 93 -1.10 -8.37 8.60
CA LEU A 93 -1.05 -9.80 8.27
C LEU A 93 -2.11 -10.62 9.03
N GLY A 94 -2.88 -10.02 9.93
CA GLY A 94 -3.84 -10.73 10.78
C GLY A 94 -3.17 -11.64 11.81
N VAL A 95 -1.96 -11.28 12.23
CA VAL A 95 -1.10 -12.12 13.05
C VAL A 95 -1.04 -11.57 14.47
N ASP A 96 -1.49 -12.35 15.45
CA ASP A 96 -1.35 -12.02 16.87
C ASP A 96 0.14 -11.86 17.26
N ASN A 97 0.42 -10.97 18.21
CA ASN A 97 1.77 -10.75 18.77
C ASN A 97 2.44 -12.06 19.26
N ARG A 98 1.66 -13.07 19.64
CA ARG A 98 2.13 -14.38 20.13
C ARG A 98 2.32 -15.44 19.05
N ALA A 99 1.92 -15.16 17.80
CA ALA A 99 1.99 -16.15 16.74
C ALA A 99 3.44 -16.38 16.29
N ASN A 100 3.79 -17.66 16.09
CA ASN A 100 5.11 -18.05 15.59
C ASN A 100 5.22 -17.77 14.09
N LEU A 101 5.85 -16.65 13.73
CA LEU A 101 6.06 -16.20 12.35
C LEU A 101 6.82 -17.22 11.49
N ALA A 102 7.73 -18.01 12.07
CA ALA A 102 8.45 -19.05 11.33
C ALA A 102 7.50 -20.14 10.81
N ARG A 103 6.45 -20.48 11.59
CA ARG A 103 5.39 -21.42 11.17
C ARG A 103 4.46 -20.79 10.14
N LEU A 104 4.29 -19.47 10.16
CA LEU A 104 3.45 -18.74 9.20
C LEU A 104 4.05 -18.67 7.80
N LYS A 105 5.39 -18.80 7.67
CA LYS A 105 6.08 -18.84 6.36
C LYS A 105 5.56 -19.95 5.45
N THR A 106 4.99 -21.02 5.99
CA THR A 106 4.40 -22.14 5.22
C THR A 106 2.87 -22.12 5.21
N ASN A 107 2.23 -21.15 5.88
CA ASN A 107 0.78 -21.11 5.99
C ASN A 107 0.12 -20.78 4.64
N LYS A 108 -0.66 -21.74 4.12
CA LYS A 108 -1.37 -21.64 2.85
C LYS A 108 -2.37 -20.47 2.83
N TYR A 109 -3.05 -20.19 3.95
CA TYR A 109 -4.02 -19.10 4.07
C TYR A 109 -3.37 -17.74 3.77
N LEU A 110 -2.28 -17.42 4.49
CA LEU A 110 -1.53 -16.17 4.29
C LEU A 110 -1.00 -16.01 2.87
N HIS A 111 -0.51 -17.11 2.25
CA HIS A 111 -0.05 -17.05 0.86
C HIS A 111 -1.19 -16.73 -0.12
N ILE A 112 -2.37 -17.29 0.09
CA ILE A 112 -3.53 -17.02 -0.76
C ILE A 112 -4.03 -15.59 -0.53
N GLN A 113 -4.11 -15.13 0.72
CA GLN A 113 -4.51 -13.78 1.10
C GLN A 113 -3.59 -12.71 0.49
N MET A 114 -2.27 -12.88 0.64
CA MET A 114 -1.28 -11.97 0.05
C MET A 114 -1.33 -11.94 -1.48
N ASN A 115 -1.64 -13.08 -2.11
CA ASN A 115 -1.85 -13.15 -3.55
C ASN A 115 -3.15 -12.45 -3.97
N ALA A 116 -4.23 -12.62 -3.21
CA ALA A 116 -5.51 -11.97 -3.46
C ALA A 116 -5.36 -10.43 -3.35
N LEU A 117 -4.72 -9.92 -2.30
CA LEU A 117 -4.39 -8.50 -2.16
C LEU A 117 -3.60 -8.00 -3.38
N THR A 118 -2.58 -8.74 -3.80
CA THR A 118 -1.77 -8.35 -4.97
C THR A 118 -2.59 -8.29 -6.26
N LEU A 119 -3.52 -9.22 -6.47
CA LEU A 119 -4.40 -9.20 -7.63
C LEU A 119 -5.40 -8.06 -7.55
N LYS A 120 -5.90 -7.76 -6.35
CA LYS A 120 -6.79 -6.63 -6.11
C LYS A 120 -6.10 -5.30 -6.41
N THR A 121 -4.91 -5.05 -5.87
CA THR A 121 -4.13 -3.84 -6.18
C THR A 121 -3.85 -3.70 -7.68
N ARG A 122 -3.53 -4.81 -8.37
CA ARG A 122 -3.34 -4.82 -9.82
C ARG A 122 -4.61 -4.45 -10.57
N LEU A 123 -5.72 -5.04 -10.17
CA LEU A 123 -7.03 -4.79 -10.77
C LEU A 123 -7.39 -3.31 -10.62
N CYS A 124 -7.28 -2.75 -9.42
CA CYS A 124 -7.48 -1.32 -9.17
C CYS A 124 -6.56 -0.46 -10.04
N ASN A 125 -5.26 -0.77 -10.14
CA ASN A 125 -4.34 -0.02 -11.01
C ASN A 125 -4.75 -0.07 -12.49
N HIS A 126 -5.20 -1.22 -12.99
CA HIS A 126 -5.66 -1.33 -14.38
C HIS A 126 -6.95 -0.55 -14.63
N LEU A 127 -7.86 -0.53 -13.65
CA LEU A 127 -9.10 0.25 -13.72
C LEU A 127 -8.80 1.75 -13.69
N HIS A 128 -7.91 2.21 -12.81
CA HIS A 128 -7.43 3.60 -12.81
C HIS A 128 -6.80 3.97 -14.15
N GLN A 129 -5.88 3.16 -14.67
CA GLN A 129 -5.24 3.42 -15.97
C GLN A 129 -6.25 3.51 -17.10
N ARG A 130 -7.23 2.60 -17.13
CA ARG A 130 -8.33 2.64 -18.11
C ARG A 130 -9.11 3.95 -18.00
N LYS A 131 -9.48 4.38 -16.78
CA LYS A 131 -10.22 5.62 -16.54
C LYS A 131 -9.44 6.85 -17.01
N PHE A 132 -8.15 6.93 -16.70
CA PHE A 132 -7.29 8.02 -17.18
C PHE A 132 -7.15 8.03 -18.71
N GLU A 133 -7.00 6.86 -19.33
CA GLU A 133 -6.95 6.75 -20.79
C GLU A 133 -8.27 7.20 -21.43
N GLN A 134 -9.41 6.82 -20.86
CA GLN A 134 -10.73 7.26 -21.31
C GLN A 134 -10.91 8.78 -21.16
N GLU A 135 -10.62 9.35 -19.99
CA GLU A 135 -10.73 10.80 -19.76
C GLU A 135 -9.84 11.60 -20.71
N ARG A 136 -8.62 11.10 -20.99
CA ARG A 136 -7.70 11.72 -21.93
C ARG A 136 -8.27 11.73 -23.35
N LEU A 137 -8.96 10.66 -23.76
CA LEU A 137 -9.64 10.59 -25.06
C LEU A 137 -10.85 11.50 -25.15
N GLU A 138 -11.66 11.57 -24.09
CA GLU A 138 -12.80 12.48 -24.04
C GLU A 138 -12.36 13.95 -24.14
N ARG A 139 -11.24 14.32 -23.51
CA ARG A 139 -10.66 15.67 -23.62
C ARG A 139 -10.11 15.97 -25.01
N SER A 140 -9.32 15.07 -25.61
CA SER A 140 -8.79 15.28 -26.96
C SER A 140 -9.91 15.36 -27.99
N TYR A 141 -10.95 14.53 -27.86
CA TYR A 141 -12.12 14.56 -28.74
C TYR A 141 -12.88 15.89 -28.67
N ARG A 142 -13.04 16.47 -27.47
CA ARG A 142 -13.65 17.81 -27.31
C ARG A 142 -12.81 18.92 -27.92
N GLN A 143 -11.49 18.73 -28.01
CA GLN A 143 -10.55 19.74 -28.50
C GLN A 143 -10.39 19.67 -30.02
N ASP A 144 -10.37 18.47 -30.62
CA ASP A 144 -10.20 18.26 -32.06
C ASP A 144 -11.29 17.35 -32.65
N LEU A 145 -12.33 17.95 -33.24
CA LEU A 145 -13.43 17.24 -33.91
C LEU A 145 -12.98 16.41 -35.14
N SER A 146 -11.75 16.60 -35.65
CA SER A 146 -11.23 15.97 -36.88
C SER A 146 -10.45 14.67 -36.65
N GLU A 147 -10.17 14.25 -35.41
CA GLU A 147 -9.29 13.11 -35.11
C GLU A 147 -10.02 11.76 -34.92
N GLN A 148 -11.07 11.49 -35.69
CA GLN A 148 -11.85 10.23 -35.60
C GLN A 148 -10.99 8.96 -35.68
N ARG A 149 -9.90 8.96 -36.49
CA ARG A 149 -9.01 7.80 -36.61
C ARG A 149 -8.21 7.53 -35.33
N LEU A 150 -7.71 8.57 -34.66
CA LEU A 150 -6.97 8.40 -33.39
C LEU A 150 -7.90 7.92 -32.27
N HIS A 151 -9.14 8.40 -32.25
CA HIS A 151 -10.19 7.91 -31.34
C HIS A 151 -10.44 6.41 -31.52
N THR A 152 -10.70 5.94 -32.76
CA THR A 152 -10.95 4.51 -33.02
C THR A 152 -9.78 3.61 -32.65
N HIS A 153 -8.53 4.06 -32.87
CA HIS A 153 -7.34 3.31 -32.47
C HIS A 153 -7.20 3.21 -30.94
N ALA A 154 -7.52 4.29 -30.22
CA ALA A 154 -7.43 4.30 -28.78
C ALA A 154 -8.59 3.54 -28.10
N GLU A 155 -9.82 3.65 -28.62
CA GLU A 155 -10.95 2.81 -28.20
C GLU A 155 -10.63 1.33 -28.42
N SER A 156 -10.04 0.99 -29.56
CA SER A 156 -9.58 -0.38 -29.84
C SER A 156 -8.51 -0.83 -28.84
N ALA A 157 -7.63 0.07 -28.40
CA ALA A 157 -6.61 -0.23 -27.40
C ALA A 157 -7.24 -0.47 -26.00
N LEU A 158 -8.27 0.29 -25.63
CA LEU A 158 -9.07 0.05 -24.42
C LEU A 158 -9.76 -1.32 -24.47
N GLN A 159 -10.46 -1.62 -25.57
CA GLN A 159 -11.14 -2.91 -25.79
C GLN A 159 -10.18 -4.11 -25.69
N ARG A 160 -8.95 -3.99 -26.19
CA ARG A 160 -7.93 -5.04 -26.08
C ARG A 160 -7.51 -5.35 -24.63
N ARG A 161 -7.65 -4.38 -23.72
CA ARG A 161 -7.25 -4.54 -22.31
C ARG A 161 -8.38 -5.10 -21.44
N GLU A 162 -9.63 -4.95 -21.84
CA GLU A 162 -10.81 -5.50 -21.14
C GLU A 162 -10.72 -6.99 -20.77
N PRO A 163 -10.33 -7.91 -21.69
CA PRO A 163 -10.25 -9.34 -21.34
C PRO A 163 -9.21 -9.60 -20.25
N THR A 164 -8.14 -8.79 -20.18
CA THR A 164 -7.13 -8.92 -19.14
C THR A 164 -7.68 -8.52 -17.78
N ILE A 165 -8.48 -7.45 -17.71
CA ILE A 165 -9.16 -7.00 -16.49
C ILE A 165 -10.15 -8.07 -16.02
N LEU A 166 -10.99 -8.59 -16.92
CA LEU A 166 -11.94 -9.65 -16.59
C LEU A 166 -11.24 -10.94 -16.12
N HIS A 167 -10.09 -11.29 -16.71
CA HIS A 167 -9.28 -12.41 -16.26
C HIS A 167 -8.72 -12.19 -14.84
N LEU A 168 -8.28 -10.97 -14.52
CA LEU A 168 -7.82 -10.61 -13.17
C LEU A 168 -8.95 -10.72 -12.14
N VAL A 169 -10.15 -10.22 -12.45
CA VAL A 169 -11.34 -10.37 -11.59
C VAL A 169 -11.62 -11.84 -11.30
N SER A 170 -11.61 -12.67 -12.34
CA SER A 170 -11.87 -14.11 -12.22
C SER A 170 -10.83 -14.80 -11.35
N SER A 171 -9.56 -14.45 -11.57
CA SER A 171 -8.45 -15.00 -10.79
C SER A 171 -8.53 -14.56 -9.33
N TYR A 172 -8.91 -13.32 -9.06
CA TYR A 172 -9.11 -12.80 -7.70
C TYR A 172 -10.27 -13.52 -7.00
N ASN A 173 -11.44 -13.62 -7.64
CA ASN A 173 -12.59 -14.32 -7.09
C ASN A 173 -12.27 -15.79 -6.79
N SER A 174 -11.51 -16.47 -7.66
CA SER A 174 -11.06 -17.85 -7.39
C SER A 174 -10.16 -18.00 -6.16
N LEU A 175 -9.43 -16.94 -5.77
CA LEU A 175 -8.67 -16.92 -4.52
C LEU A 175 -9.58 -16.62 -3.32
N CYS A 176 -10.61 -15.79 -3.50
CA CYS A 176 -11.64 -15.56 -2.47
C CYS A 176 -12.35 -16.87 -2.13
N ASP A 177 -12.76 -17.65 -3.13
CA ASP A 177 -13.37 -18.98 -2.93
C ASP A 177 -12.44 -19.93 -2.14
N GLN A 178 -11.14 -19.89 -2.44
CA GLN A 178 -10.15 -20.69 -1.71
C GLN A 178 -9.97 -20.23 -0.26
N LEU A 179 -10.03 -18.91 0.00
CA LEU A 179 -9.95 -18.36 1.35
C LEU A 179 -11.20 -18.73 2.15
N GLU A 180 -12.38 -18.60 1.56
CA GLU A 180 -13.65 -18.98 2.17
C GLU A 180 -13.68 -20.48 2.50
N ALA A 181 -13.22 -21.34 1.59
CA ALA A 181 -13.08 -22.77 1.85
C ALA A 181 -12.13 -23.07 3.04
N LEU A 182 -11.02 -22.33 3.17
CA LEU A 182 -10.10 -22.48 4.31
C LEU A 182 -10.70 -21.95 5.63
N ILE A 183 -11.54 -20.93 5.57
CA ILE A 183 -12.29 -20.40 6.72
C ILE A 183 -13.29 -21.47 7.19
N CYS A 184 -14.08 -22.04 6.28
CA CYS A 184 -15.01 -23.15 6.56
C CYS A 184 -14.30 -24.37 7.17
N GLN A 185 -13.08 -24.67 6.71
CA GLN A 185 -12.25 -25.75 7.26
C GLN A 185 -11.57 -25.41 8.60
N ARG A 186 -11.80 -24.22 9.17
CA ARG A 186 -11.14 -23.71 10.39
C ARG A 186 -9.61 -23.69 10.31
N LYS A 187 -9.04 -23.54 9.11
CA LYS A 187 -7.59 -23.42 8.86
C LYS A 187 -7.13 -21.97 8.63
N HIS A 188 -7.92 -21.01 9.10
CA HIS A 188 -7.65 -19.58 9.02
C HIS A 188 -7.00 -19.07 10.33
N LEU A 189 -6.44 -17.86 10.30
CA LEU A 189 -6.00 -17.17 11.52
C LEU A 189 -7.20 -16.58 12.26
N HIS A 190 -7.10 -16.45 13.59
CA HIS A 190 -8.22 -15.95 14.40
C HIS A 190 -8.61 -14.52 13.98
N GLY A 191 -9.91 -14.24 13.93
CA GLY A 191 -10.44 -12.91 13.56
C GLY A 191 -10.41 -12.58 12.06
N MET A 192 -10.04 -13.52 11.18
CA MET A 192 -10.01 -13.25 9.73
C MET A 192 -11.40 -13.34 9.09
N VAL A 193 -11.73 -12.32 8.29
CA VAL A 193 -12.96 -12.23 7.49
C VAL A 193 -12.66 -12.61 6.04
N ALA A 194 -13.60 -13.25 5.36
CA ALA A 194 -13.47 -13.55 3.93
C ALA A 194 -13.48 -12.25 3.11
N PRO A 195 -12.56 -12.08 2.13
CA PRO A 195 -12.60 -10.93 1.24
C PRO A 195 -13.86 -10.93 0.37
N HIS A 196 -14.35 -9.73 0.04
CA HIS A 196 -15.49 -9.57 -0.85
C HIS A 196 -15.14 -9.97 -2.29
N HIS A 197 -16.04 -10.72 -2.94
CA HIS A 197 -15.99 -10.97 -4.37
C HIS A 197 -16.25 -9.69 -5.16
N ILE A 198 -15.62 -9.61 -6.33
CA ILE A 198 -15.79 -8.48 -7.25
C ILE A 198 -16.71 -8.93 -8.39
N SER A 199 -17.79 -8.19 -8.61
CA SER A 199 -18.69 -8.44 -9.74
C SER A 199 -17.95 -8.23 -11.07
N ARG A 200 -18.18 -9.14 -12.03
CA ARG A 200 -17.70 -8.98 -13.41
C ARG A 200 -18.60 -8.02 -14.19
N GLU A 201 -19.87 -7.99 -13.83
CA GLU A 201 -20.87 -7.08 -14.40
C GLU A 201 -20.69 -5.70 -13.75
N GLY A 202 -20.60 -4.65 -14.57
CA GLY A 202 -20.42 -3.28 -14.08
C GLY A 202 -18.98 -2.92 -13.67
N ILE A 203 -18.00 -3.81 -13.83
CA ILE A 203 -16.60 -3.55 -13.43
C ILE A 203 -15.95 -2.33 -14.10
N PHE A 204 -16.54 -1.84 -15.20
CA PHE A 204 -16.07 -0.66 -15.92
C PHE A 204 -16.87 0.61 -15.62
N ASN A 205 -17.98 0.48 -14.88
CA ASN A 205 -18.86 1.56 -14.45
C ASN A 205 -18.84 1.63 -12.91
N LEU A 206 -17.64 1.79 -12.35
CA LEU A 206 -17.44 1.81 -10.91
C LEU A 206 -17.61 3.22 -10.33
N ASP A 207 -18.24 3.30 -9.17
CA ASP A 207 -18.33 4.48 -8.33
C ASP A 207 -17.31 4.42 -7.16
N VAL A 208 -17.15 5.54 -6.44
CA VAL A 208 -16.22 5.68 -5.30
C VAL A 208 -16.61 4.75 -4.14
N ASP A 209 -17.90 4.44 -4.00
CA ASP A 209 -18.43 3.62 -2.90
C ASP A 209 -18.36 2.10 -3.18
N ASP A 210 -17.87 1.67 -4.34
CA ASP A 210 -17.83 0.25 -4.68
C ASP A 210 -16.84 -0.54 -3.80
N ASN A 211 -17.26 -1.75 -3.41
CA ASN A 211 -16.50 -2.66 -2.54
C ASN A 211 -15.10 -3.02 -3.06
N ILE A 212 -14.84 -2.82 -4.35
CA ILE A 212 -13.50 -3.00 -4.94
C ILE A 212 -12.46 -2.09 -4.28
N TRP A 213 -12.85 -0.96 -3.70
CA TRP A 213 -11.95 -0.04 -3.03
C TRP A 213 -11.64 -0.41 -1.57
N GLN A 214 -12.39 -1.33 -0.96
CA GLN A 214 -12.25 -1.70 0.45
C GLN A 214 -11.41 -2.97 0.66
N ASP A 215 -10.28 -2.92 1.35
CA ASP A 215 -9.36 -4.06 1.56
C ASP A 215 -9.78 -5.02 2.70
N VAL A 216 -11.09 -5.24 2.85
CA VAL A 216 -11.67 -6.12 3.87
C VAL A 216 -11.08 -7.54 3.76
N GLY A 217 -10.49 -8.01 4.85
CA GLY A 217 -9.86 -9.33 4.92
C GLY A 217 -8.54 -9.46 4.15
N LEU A 218 -7.98 -8.36 3.61
CA LEU A 218 -6.75 -8.35 2.83
C LEU A 218 -5.62 -7.51 3.44
N GLY A 219 -5.88 -6.84 4.57
CA GLY A 219 -4.88 -6.17 5.41
C GLY A 219 -5.11 -4.67 5.46
N ASP A 220 -5.99 -4.23 6.35
CA ASP A 220 -6.19 -2.81 6.64
C ASP A 220 -5.22 -2.39 7.75
N ASP A 221 -4.12 -1.75 7.35
CA ASP A 221 -3.46 -0.77 8.21
C ASP A 221 -2.59 0.16 7.34
N VAL A 222 -3.24 0.86 6.41
CA VAL A 222 -2.62 2.05 5.84
C VAL A 222 -2.79 3.12 6.91
N GLY A 223 -1.69 3.56 7.53
CA GLY A 223 -1.71 4.68 8.48
C GLY A 223 -2.28 5.95 7.84
N ASP A 224 -2.32 7.05 8.60
CA ASP A 224 -2.96 8.28 8.14
C ASP A 224 -2.61 8.62 6.68
N PRO A 225 -3.63 8.86 5.83
CA PRO A 225 -3.42 9.13 4.42
C PRO A 225 -2.50 10.35 4.25
N PRO A 226 -1.55 10.30 3.30
CA PRO A 226 -0.61 11.41 3.09
C PRO A 226 -1.35 12.71 2.78
N ALA A 227 -0.77 13.84 3.17
CA ALA A 227 -1.45 15.14 3.11
C ALA A 227 -1.87 15.52 1.67
N TRP A 228 -1.07 15.18 0.65
CA TRP A 228 -1.48 15.36 -0.75
C TRP A 228 -2.77 14.61 -1.15
N LEU A 229 -3.23 13.65 -0.36
CA LEU A 229 -4.47 12.90 -0.58
C LEU A 229 -5.61 13.38 0.34
N SER A 230 -5.32 13.66 1.61
CA SER A 230 -6.31 13.91 2.66
C SER A 230 -6.58 15.39 2.96
N ASP A 231 -5.60 16.26 2.73
CA ASP A 231 -5.67 17.69 3.04
C ASP A 231 -6.09 18.48 1.79
N GLU A 232 -7.17 19.27 1.89
CA GLU A 232 -7.65 20.10 0.77
C GLU A 232 -6.72 21.28 0.49
N ASP A 233 -6.12 21.89 1.51
CA ASP A 233 -5.24 23.04 1.34
C ASP A 233 -3.94 22.63 0.65
N VAL A 234 -3.42 21.43 0.97
CA VAL A 234 -2.27 20.85 0.27
C VAL A 234 -2.62 20.53 -1.18
N ARG A 235 -3.81 19.94 -1.46
CA ARG A 235 -4.26 19.64 -2.83
C ARG A 235 -4.49 20.88 -3.67
N ALA A 236 -5.10 21.91 -3.10
CA ALA A 236 -5.26 23.21 -3.75
C ALA A 236 -3.90 23.87 -4.00
N GLY A 237 -3.00 23.84 -3.01
CA GLY A 237 -1.65 24.37 -3.11
C GLY A 237 -0.81 23.72 -4.21
N ILE A 238 -0.83 22.38 -4.31
CA ILE A 238 -0.11 21.64 -5.37
C ILE A 238 -0.63 22.05 -6.75
N ARG A 239 -1.95 22.18 -6.94
CA ARG A 239 -2.53 22.62 -8.23
C ARG A 239 -2.04 24.01 -8.63
N LEU A 240 -2.08 24.96 -7.71
CA LEU A 240 -1.62 26.33 -7.95
C LEU A 240 -0.11 26.39 -8.23
N LEU A 241 0.68 25.60 -7.51
CA LEU A 241 2.12 25.47 -7.73
C LEU A 241 2.42 24.99 -9.16
N LEU A 242 1.77 23.90 -9.60
CA LEU A 242 1.96 23.34 -10.95
C LEU A 242 1.50 24.31 -12.05
N GLU A 243 0.46 25.10 -11.78
CA GLU A 243 -0.01 26.13 -12.71
C GLU A 243 1.00 27.28 -12.83
N LYS A 244 1.56 27.75 -11.70
CA LYS A 244 2.65 28.73 -11.67
C LYS A 244 3.89 28.24 -12.41
N ASP A 245 4.29 26.98 -12.18
CA ASP A 245 5.44 26.36 -12.85
C ASP A 245 5.22 26.31 -14.37
N ARG A 246 4.03 25.87 -14.81
CA ARG A 246 3.66 25.87 -16.23
C ARG A 246 3.71 27.26 -16.85
N CYS A 247 3.18 28.28 -16.18
CA CYS A 247 3.25 29.67 -16.65
C CYS A 247 4.66 30.23 -16.72
N SER A 248 5.64 29.62 -16.03
CA SER A 248 7.04 30.02 -16.09
C SER A 248 7.82 29.30 -17.20
N GLU A 249 7.30 28.17 -17.70
CA GLU A 249 7.87 27.39 -18.79
C GLU A 249 7.39 27.85 -20.19
N GLU A 250 6.21 28.46 -20.28
CA GLU A 250 5.61 29.05 -21.50
C GLU A 250 6.13 30.47 -21.80
#